data_AF-A0A1F9WUD4-F1
#
_entry.id   AF-A0A1F9WUD4-F1
#
_cell.length_a   1.000
_cell.length_b   1.000
_cell.length_c   1.000
_cell.angle_alpha   90.00
_cell.angle_beta   90.00
_cell.angle_gamma   90.00
#
_symmetry.space_group_name_H-M   'P 1'
#
loop_
_entity.id
_entity.type
_entity.pdbx_description
1 polymer ?
#
loop_
_entity_poly.entity_id
_entity_poly.type
_entity_poly.pdbx_seq_one_letter_code
_entity_poly.pdbx_strand_id
1 'polypeptide(L)'
;MLALFGSFSVDTDIEAWFESINAWGVNRWVHFSPHYRGKNLMKGRLEGICRPEGTTIGLLDEHLKSLPFIIEANPKFAPYWKKEEAEFQEKQLRRAYNCCKRYNIDFFYGVPFPWFPVMEQDIIEEIFPELFDSERMMHLDHSLLLEIMEKNIRSLYKALPELKGIEFWFAEGCAEAISFYEKDLFSNEKWLPGWLNVFDKVCRELNIKGTVFAHHYLNTAETKKKSYEILSHFPNIAVMEDITWPEENMLIPFLGYFTDDNKRNLFKNNPVELFFLTDTEYIGQGVLPCVFPRWLQHTVESAVSADTKVLKGRVFSWDGASTDVNFNRMNVFIFSHLAKNPAGNLKSIFKEAVHESAGKDIPDELVEILWETEPYLKKIIGINGVCPLDHSWFPSPINIDKKYKLYDSERSMKSVDDLFQPPGTICYPEHSAALNAGKQWRWQNKTVSKPAKEYIDEKAEAVQWIEKVFPRVEILSVKLSEENAKLWVRGYKALFYLAKGMKIFVELADLHYQWEHCGKTEKLAEMKNKADELNNLLPAEKLPLSLSKDMRNMSRFIKELENGKN
;
A
#
# COMPACT_ATOMS: atom_id res chain seq x y z
N MET A 1 8.37 -14.40 13.77
CA MET A 1 6.98 -14.25 14.27
C MET A 1 6.10 -13.77 13.12
N LEU A 2 4.81 -14.14 13.09
CA LEU A 2 3.90 -13.86 11.97
C LEU A 2 2.74 -13.01 12.46
N ALA A 3 2.64 -11.78 11.94
CA ALA A 3 1.61 -10.83 12.28
C ALA A 3 0.73 -10.51 11.07
N LEU A 4 -0.53 -10.17 11.32
CA LEU A 4 -1.40 -9.51 10.35
C LEU A 4 -1.89 -8.17 10.89
N PHE A 5 -2.05 -7.21 10.00
CA PHE A 5 -2.50 -5.85 10.29
C PHE A 5 -3.69 -5.50 9.42
N GLY A 6 -4.78 -4.99 10.01
CA GLY A 6 -5.96 -4.63 9.24
C GLY A 6 -7.14 -4.10 10.05
N SER A 7 -8.24 -3.84 9.34
CA SER A 7 -9.50 -3.32 9.88
C SER A 7 -10.69 -3.98 9.20
N PHE A 8 -11.78 -4.23 9.91
CA PHE A 8 -12.90 -5.00 9.38
C PHE A 8 -14.03 -4.10 8.87
N SER A 9 -14.69 -4.54 7.79
CA SER A 9 -15.99 -3.99 7.38
C SER A 9 -17.12 -4.49 8.29
N VAL A 10 -18.28 -3.85 8.20
CA VAL A 10 -19.48 -4.21 8.99
C VAL A 10 -19.95 -5.64 8.75
N ASP A 11 -19.78 -6.14 7.54
CA ASP A 11 -20.24 -7.43 7.06
C ASP A 11 -19.20 -8.54 7.18
N THR A 12 -17.96 -8.26 7.64
CA THR A 12 -16.91 -9.28 7.82
C THR A 12 -17.29 -10.29 8.91
N ASP A 13 -17.20 -11.58 8.57
CA ASP A 13 -17.22 -12.67 9.56
C ASP A 13 -15.85 -12.76 10.25
N ILE A 14 -15.68 -11.93 11.27
CA ILE A 14 -14.45 -11.85 12.05
C ILE A 14 -14.12 -13.20 12.71
N GLU A 15 -15.10 -13.97 13.17
CA GLU A 15 -14.81 -15.22 13.86
C GLU A 15 -14.24 -16.27 12.92
N ALA A 16 -14.85 -16.43 11.73
CA ALA A 16 -14.35 -17.34 10.69
C ALA A 16 -12.96 -16.91 10.18
N TRP A 17 -12.71 -15.60 10.06
CA TRP A 17 -11.39 -15.08 9.73
C TRP A 17 -10.34 -15.46 10.77
N PHE A 18 -10.64 -15.25 12.06
CA PHE A 18 -9.71 -15.57 13.14
C PHE A 18 -9.45 -17.08 13.27
N GLU A 19 -10.46 -17.91 13.03
CA GLU A 19 -10.29 -19.38 12.92
C GLU A 19 -9.29 -19.74 11.81
N SER A 20 -9.45 -19.13 10.63
CA SER A 20 -8.59 -19.36 9.47
C SER A 20 -7.14 -18.96 9.75
N ILE A 21 -6.89 -17.72 10.19
CA ILE A 21 -5.52 -17.24 10.39
C ILE A 21 -4.81 -17.95 11.55
N ASN A 22 -5.57 -18.39 12.57
CA ASN A 22 -5.03 -19.22 13.65
C ASN A 22 -4.55 -20.58 13.10
N ALA A 23 -5.34 -21.22 12.24
CA ALA A 23 -4.92 -22.45 11.56
C ALA A 23 -3.68 -22.23 10.68
N TRP A 24 -3.54 -21.05 10.08
CA TRP A 24 -2.34 -20.67 9.32
C TRP A 24 -1.14 -20.33 10.22
N GLY A 25 -1.34 -20.24 11.54
CA GLY A 25 -0.33 -19.96 12.57
C GLY A 25 0.07 -18.50 12.70
N VAL A 26 -0.83 -17.58 12.36
CA VAL A 26 -0.72 -16.18 12.75
C VAL A 26 -0.79 -16.11 14.27
N ASN A 27 0.15 -15.37 14.87
CA ASN A 27 0.28 -15.26 16.33
C ASN A 27 0.10 -13.82 16.83
N ARG A 28 -0.01 -12.85 15.92
CA ARG A 28 -0.29 -11.46 16.27
C ARG A 28 -1.31 -10.86 15.31
N TRP A 29 -2.28 -10.14 15.85
CA TRP A 29 -3.18 -9.28 15.11
C TRP A 29 -3.00 -7.83 15.56
N VAL A 30 -2.82 -6.94 14.59
CA VAL A 30 -2.77 -5.50 14.81
C VAL A 30 -4.05 -4.89 14.24
N HIS A 31 -4.87 -4.30 15.11
CA HIS A 31 -6.04 -3.55 14.68
C HIS A 31 -5.66 -2.07 14.56
N PHE A 32 -5.90 -1.45 13.41
CA PHE A 32 -5.56 -0.05 13.17
C PHE A 32 -6.78 0.86 13.28
N SER A 33 -6.71 1.92 14.07
CA SER A 33 -7.78 2.94 14.13
C SER A 33 -7.17 4.32 14.41
N PRO A 34 -7.62 5.41 13.75
CA PRO A 34 -8.86 5.51 12.99
C PRO A 34 -8.75 4.82 11.64
N HIS A 35 -9.89 4.54 11.00
CA HIS A 35 -9.90 3.78 9.75
C HIS A 35 -9.84 4.68 8.50
N TYR A 36 -8.89 4.34 7.62
CA TYR A 36 -8.75 4.94 6.30
C TYR A 36 -9.96 4.47 5.51
N ARG A 37 -10.62 5.38 4.81
CA ARG A 37 -11.89 5.10 4.12
C ARG A 37 -12.93 4.39 5.01
N GLY A 38 -12.90 4.59 6.32
CA GLY A 38 -13.73 3.85 7.27
C GLY A 38 -15.24 3.99 7.05
N LYS A 39 -15.73 5.05 6.40
CA LYS A 39 -17.14 5.13 5.96
C LYS A 39 -17.50 4.04 4.94
N ASN A 40 -16.55 3.58 4.12
CA ASN A 40 -16.77 2.43 3.23
C ASN A 40 -16.84 1.13 4.03
N LEU A 41 -16.05 0.99 5.09
CA LEU A 41 -16.13 -0.15 6.02
C LEU A 41 -17.53 -0.24 6.67
N MET A 42 -18.14 0.90 6.98
CA MET A 42 -19.50 0.96 7.54
C MET A 42 -20.59 0.58 6.52
N LYS A 43 -20.40 0.87 5.23
CA LYS A 43 -21.37 0.55 4.16
C LYS A 43 -21.32 -0.93 3.72
N GLY A 44 -20.18 -1.59 3.89
CA GLY A 44 -19.98 -3.00 3.51
C GLY A 44 -19.08 -3.17 2.27
N ARG A 45 -18.67 -4.42 2.01
CA ARG A 45 -17.56 -4.78 1.11
C ARG A 45 -17.81 -4.51 -0.38
N LEU A 46 -19.06 -4.53 -0.85
CA LEU A 46 -19.40 -4.48 -2.28
C LEU A 46 -19.59 -3.06 -2.86
N GLU A 47 -19.87 -2.07 -2.03
CA GLU A 47 -19.97 -0.66 -2.47
C GLU A 47 -18.58 0.00 -2.63
N GLY A 48 -17.56 -0.49 -1.90
CA GLY A 48 -16.19 0.03 -1.93
C GLY A 48 -15.38 -0.35 -3.19
N ILE A 49 -15.72 -1.47 -3.83
CA ILE A 49 -15.06 -1.96 -5.07
C ILE A 49 -15.62 -1.26 -6.33
N CYS A 50 -16.83 -0.71 -6.24
CA CYS A 50 -17.53 -0.03 -7.31
C CYS A 50 -17.71 1.46 -6.98
N ARG A 51 -16.63 2.24 -7.00
CA ARG A 51 -16.74 3.69 -6.77
C ARG A 51 -17.61 4.34 -7.85
N PRO A 52 -18.61 5.18 -7.49
CA PRO A 52 -19.34 6.00 -8.43
C PRO A 52 -18.42 6.94 -9.22
N GLU A 53 -18.84 7.29 -10.43
CA GLU A 53 -18.16 8.31 -11.24
C GLU A 53 -18.05 9.64 -10.48
N GLY A 54 -16.90 10.32 -10.60
CA GLY A 54 -16.74 11.69 -10.10
C GLY A 54 -16.25 11.88 -8.68
N THR A 55 -16.02 10.82 -7.87
CA THR A 55 -15.30 10.99 -6.61
C THR A 55 -13.81 11.11 -6.90
N THR A 56 -13.36 12.35 -7.08
CA THR A 56 -11.97 12.75 -6.82
C THR A 56 -11.57 12.24 -5.45
N ILE A 57 -10.28 12.01 -5.26
CA ILE A 57 -9.62 11.71 -3.98
C ILE A 57 -10.04 12.79 -2.94
N GLY A 58 -11.18 12.60 -2.31
CA GLY A 58 -11.56 13.21 -1.04
C GLY A 58 -11.16 12.22 0.02
N LEU A 59 -9.85 12.03 0.20
CA LEU A 59 -9.28 11.15 1.25
C LEU A 59 -10.02 11.42 2.55
N LEU A 60 -10.19 12.70 2.87
CA LEU A 60 -10.71 13.20 4.13
C LEU A 60 -12.20 12.94 4.40
N ASP A 61 -13.06 12.80 3.37
CA ASP A 61 -14.51 12.72 3.57
C ASP A 61 -15.02 11.30 3.87
N GLU A 62 -14.20 10.29 3.60
CA GLU A 62 -14.54 8.88 3.83
C GLU A 62 -13.90 8.30 5.11
N HIS A 63 -13.12 9.09 5.84
CA HIS A 63 -12.46 8.64 7.07
C HIS A 63 -13.42 8.62 8.26
N LEU A 64 -13.19 7.68 9.18
CA LEU A 64 -13.72 7.77 10.54
C LEU A 64 -12.68 8.50 11.36
N LYS A 65 -13.04 9.66 11.93
CA LYS A 65 -12.08 10.56 12.57
C LYS A 65 -12.19 10.56 14.09
N SER A 66 -13.28 10.04 14.63
CA SER A 66 -13.53 9.93 16.07
C SER A 66 -13.08 8.59 16.62
N LEU A 67 -12.22 8.59 17.64
CA LEU A 67 -11.59 7.37 18.18
C LEU A 67 -12.27 6.85 19.44
N PRO A 68 -12.37 5.52 19.62
CA PRO A 68 -12.91 4.94 20.85
C PRO A 68 -11.90 4.98 22.02
N PHE A 69 -12.40 4.78 23.24
CA PHE A 69 -11.63 4.59 24.50
C PHE A 69 -10.80 5.75 25.04
N ILE A 70 -10.45 6.74 24.21
CA ILE A 70 -9.54 7.82 24.64
C ILE A 70 -10.23 9.17 24.87
N ILE A 71 -11.54 9.27 24.60
CA ILE A 71 -12.29 10.52 24.80
C ILE A 71 -12.28 10.97 26.27
N GLU A 72 -12.32 10.03 27.21
CA GLU A 72 -12.25 10.30 28.65
C GLU A 72 -10.90 10.91 29.07
N ALA A 73 -9.83 10.60 28.34
CA ALA A 73 -8.49 11.14 28.61
C ALA A 73 -8.37 12.63 28.27
N ASN A 74 -9.22 13.10 27.34
CA ASN A 74 -9.21 14.48 26.83
C ASN A 74 -10.64 14.97 26.59
N PRO A 75 -11.41 15.28 27.65
CA PRO A 75 -12.84 15.59 27.56
C PRO A 75 -13.16 16.86 26.76
N LYS A 76 -12.16 17.71 26.49
CA LYS A 76 -12.31 18.89 25.60
C LYS A 76 -12.77 18.51 24.19
N PHE A 77 -12.49 17.28 23.73
CA PHE A 77 -12.92 16.80 22.41
C PHE A 77 -14.38 16.32 22.38
N ALA A 78 -15.05 16.15 23.53
CA ALA A 78 -16.39 15.57 23.59
C ALA A 78 -17.44 16.27 22.70
N PRO A 79 -17.45 17.62 22.54
CA PRO A 79 -18.40 18.29 21.64
C PRO A 79 -18.23 17.95 20.15
N TYR A 80 -17.03 17.54 19.73
CA TYR A 80 -16.70 17.26 18.33
C TYR A 80 -16.68 15.76 18.01
N TRP A 81 -16.82 14.93 19.05
CA TRP A 81 -16.71 13.48 18.93
C TRP A 81 -17.97 12.87 18.33
N LYS A 82 -17.84 12.25 17.17
CA LYS A 82 -18.94 11.61 16.44
C LYS A 82 -19.19 10.22 17.01
N LYS A 83 -20.20 10.14 17.87
CA LYS A 83 -20.58 8.92 18.60
C LYS A 83 -20.73 7.68 17.70
N GLU A 84 -21.41 7.81 16.56
CA GLU A 84 -21.64 6.70 15.62
C GLU A 84 -20.32 6.11 15.07
N GLU A 85 -19.37 6.97 14.67
CA GLU A 85 -18.06 6.54 14.16
C GLU A 85 -17.29 5.78 15.25
N ALA A 86 -17.32 6.27 16.48
CA ALA A 86 -16.61 5.67 17.60
C ALA A 86 -17.23 4.35 18.05
N GLU A 87 -18.57 4.27 18.12
CA GLU A 87 -19.29 3.03 18.47
C GLU A 87 -19.05 1.91 17.43
N PHE A 88 -19.01 2.25 16.14
CA PHE A 88 -18.67 1.30 15.08
C PHE A 88 -17.25 0.75 15.27
N GLN A 89 -16.26 1.63 15.45
CA GLN A 89 -14.86 1.23 15.64
C GLN A 89 -14.66 0.43 16.92
N GLU A 90 -15.28 0.86 18.03
CA GLU A 90 -15.29 0.11 19.30
C GLU A 90 -15.85 -1.30 19.11
N LYS A 91 -16.98 -1.44 18.39
CA LYS A 91 -17.59 -2.74 18.14
C LYS A 91 -16.66 -3.67 17.37
N GLN A 92 -16.03 -3.22 16.28
CA GLN A 92 -15.11 -4.06 15.52
C GLN A 92 -13.85 -4.40 16.31
N LEU A 93 -13.30 -3.42 17.04
CA LEU A 93 -12.15 -3.62 17.89
C LEU A 93 -12.41 -4.67 18.97
N ARG A 94 -13.52 -4.56 19.70
CA ARG A 94 -13.84 -5.48 20.80
C ARG A 94 -14.05 -6.89 20.30
N ARG A 95 -14.67 -7.06 19.13
CA ARG A 95 -14.81 -8.37 18.47
C ARG A 95 -13.44 -8.97 18.13
N ALA A 96 -12.56 -8.19 17.50
CA ALA A 96 -11.20 -8.62 17.16
C ALA A 96 -10.38 -9.00 18.42
N TYR A 97 -10.44 -8.16 19.46
CA TYR A 97 -9.78 -8.40 20.75
C TYR A 97 -10.26 -9.69 21.42
N ASN A 98 -11.57 -9.95 21.43
CA ASN A 98 -12.13 -11.18 22.00
C ASN A 98 -11.75 -12.42 21.18
N CYS A 99 -11.68 -12.32 19.85
CA CYS A 99 -11.20 -13.42 19.01
C CYS A 99 -9.72 -13.72 19.27
N CYS A 100 -8.90 -12.68 19.44
CA CYS A 100 -7.48 -12.83 19.80
C CYS A 100 -7.31 -13.65 21.09
N LYS A 101 -8.10 -13.35 22.13
CA LYS A 101 -8.09 -14.14 23.37
C LYS A 101 -8.50 -15.58 23.15
N ARG A 102 -9.60 -15.80 22.42
CA ARG A 102 -10.13 -17.15 22.14
C ARG A 102 -9.12 -18.03 21.42
N TYR A 103 -8.37 -17.47 20.48
CA TYR A 103 -7.40 -18.20 19.65
C TYR A 103 -5.95 -18.05 20.13
N ASN A 104 -5.70 -17.43 21.28
CA ASN A 104 -4.35 -17.17 21.82
C ASN A 104 -3.43 -16.44 20.81
N ILE A 105 -3.97 -15.41 20.16
CA ILE A 105 -3.27 -14.49 19.27
C ILE A 105 -2.98 -13.20 20.05
N ASP A 106 -1.77 -12.68 19.98
CA ASP A 106 -1.40 -11.41 20.59
C ASP A 106 -2.16 -10.27 19.93
N PHE A 107 -2.91 -9.49 20.72
CA PHE A 107 -3.61 -8.31 20.23
C PHE A 107 -2.74 -7.06 20.39
N PHE A 108 -2.56 -6.34 19.28
CA PHE A 108 -1.87 -5.06 19.19
C PHE A 108 -2.84 -4.00 18.63
N TYR A 109 -2.57 -2.74 18.96
CA TYR A 109 -3.35 -1.60 18.47
C TYR A 109 -2.44 -0.61 17.73
N GLY A 110 -2.74 -0.36 16.46
CA GLY A 110 -2.01 0.61 15.64
C GLY A 110 -2.75 1.93 15.56
N VAL A 111 -2.02 3.04 15.68
CA VAL A 111 -2.57 4.40 15.66
C VAL A 111 -1.68 5.35 14.84
N PRO A 112 -2.27 6.36 14.17
CA PRO A 112 -1.49 7.44 13.58
C PRO A 112 -0.83 8.26 14.68
N PHE A 113 0.27 8.90 14.31
CA PHE A 113 0.94 9.86 15.16
C PHE A 113 0.93 11.26 14.53
N PRO A 114 0.64 12.33 15.30
CA PRO A 114 0.19 12.32 16.69
C PRO A 114 -1.25 11.81 16.85
N TRP A 115 -1.61 11.34 18.05
CA TRP A 115 -2.87 10.64 18.31
C TRP A 115 -3.81 11.45 19.21
N PHE A 116 -4.97 11.87 18.68
CA PHE A 116 -6.01 12.63 19.38
C PHE A 116 -7.37 11.92 19.32
N PRO A 117 -8.32 12.18 20.25
CA PRO A 117 -9.66 11.58 20.19
C PRO A 117 -10.47 11.93 18.93
N VAL A 118 -10.22 13.10 18.33
CA VAL A 118 -10.77 13.50 17.03
C VAL A 118 -9.62 13.93 16.14
N MET A 119 -9.46 13.25 15.00
CA MET A 119 -8.37 13.49 14.04
C MET A 119 -8.79 14.52 12.98
N GLU A 120 -9.03 15.76 13.42
CA GLU A 120 -9.33 16.90 12.54
C GLU A 120 -8.50 18.11 12.96
N GLN A 121 -7.67 18.66 12.05
CA GLN A 121 -6.70 19.72 12.38
C GLN A 121 -7.38 20.94 13.02
N ASP A 122 -8.45 21.44 12.41
CA ASP A 122 -9.18 22.62 12.86
C ASP A 122 -9.66 22.48 14.31
N ILE A 123 -10.13 21.28 14.68
CA ILE A 123 -10.60 20.97 16.03
C ILE A 123 -9.42 20.89 17.01
N ILE A 124 -8.31 20.27 16.61
CA ILE A 124 -7.11 20.17 17.45
C ILE A 124 -6.53 21.57 17.70
N GLU A 125 -6.49 22.43 16.68
CA GLU A 125 -6.04 23.82 16.76
C GLU A 125 -6.96 24.68 17.63
N GLU A 126 -8.28 24.47 17.58
CA GLU A 126 -9.23 25.16 18.46
C GLU A 126 -9.02 24.78 19.94
N ILE A 127 -8.74 23.50 20.22
CA ILE A 127 -8.58 22.98 21.59
C ILE A 127 -7.19 23.30 22.17
N PHE A 128 -6.17 23.28 21.32
CA PHE A 128 -4.75 23.44 21.67
C PHE A 128 -4.01 24.35 20.68
N PRO A 129 -4.36 25.65 20.61
CA PRO A 129 -3.73 26.58 19.66
C PRO A 129 -2.22 26.71 19.87
N GLU A 130 -1.72 26.47 21.09
CA GLU A 130 -0.29 26.49 21.42
C GLU A 130 0.53 25.41 20.69
N LEU A 131 -0.11 24.40 20.12
CA LEU A 131 0.55 23.36 19.34
C LEU A 131 0.90 23.80 17.93
N PHE A 132 0.39 24.93 17.44
CA PHE A 132 0.52 25.32 16.04
C PHE A 132 1.20 26.69 15.89
N ASP A 133 2.03 26.82 14.86
CA ASP A 133 2.60 28.11 14.46
C ASP A 133 1.64 28.92 13.57
N SER A 134 2.08 30.10 13.13
CA SER A 134 1.30 30.97 12.24
C SER A 134 1.03 30.38 10.85
N GLU A 135 1.77 29.34 10.44
CA GLU A 135 1.57 28.59 9.20
C GLU A 135 0.67 27.36 9.42
N ARG A 136 0.07 27.23 10.61
CA ARG A 136 -0.74 26.08 11.05
C ARG A 136 0.06 24.79 11.09
N MET A 137 1.36 24.88 11.31
CA MET A 137 2.22 23.72 11.47
C MET A 137 2.40 23.34 12.92
N MET A 138 2.33 22.03 13.19
CA MET A 138 2.43 21.53 14.56
C MET A 138 3.87 21.58 15.09
N HIS A 139 4.06 22.12 16.29
CA HIS A 139 5.28 22.05 17.08
C HIS A 139 5.48 20.62 17.63
N LEU A 140 6.14 19.76 16.86
CA LEU A 140 6.34 18.35 17.22
C LEU A 140 7.17 18.14 18.50
N ASP A 141 7.91 19.13 18.99
CA ASP A 141 8.69 19.08 20.23
C ASP A 141 7.91 19.59 21.46
N HIS A 142 6.66 20.01 21.30
CA HIS A 142 5.87 20.58 22.38
C HIS A 142 5.48 19.54 23.44
N SER A 143 5.72 19.86 24.73
CA SER A 143 5.53 18.92 25.85
C SER A 143 4.10 18.38 26.01
N LEU A 144 3.09 19.20 25.68
CA LEU A 144 1.68 18.79 25.70
C LEU A 144 1.41 17.56 24.84
N LEU A 145 2.08 17.42 23.69
CA LEU A 145 1.91 16.27 22.83
C LEU A 145 2.38 14.96 23.51
N LEU A 146 3.48 15.04 24.26
CA LEU A 146 4.00 13.94 25.06
C LEU A 146 3.02 13.52 26.16
N GLU A 147 2.42 14.50 26.84
CA GLU A 147 1.40 14.25 27.88
C GLU A 147 0.15 13.59 27.30
N ILE A 148 -0.32 14.05 26.14
CA ILE A 148 -1.50 13.49 25.46
C ILE A 148 -1.25 12.04 25.08
N MET A 149 -0.08 11.73 24.51
CA MET A 149 0.30 10.37 24.18
C MET A 149 0.30 9.46 25.41
N GLU A 150 0.95 9.87 26.50
CA GLU A 150 0.98 9.10 27.74
C GLU A 150 -0.45 8.81 28.26
N LYS A 151 -1.30 9.83 28.33
CA LYS A 151 -2.70 9.70 28.79
C LYS A 151 -3.51 8.76 27.89
N ASN A 152 -3.34 8.86 26.58
CA ASN A 152 -4.08 8.05 25.61
C ASN A 152 -3.68 6.57 25.68
N ILE A 153 -2.38 6.26 25.76
CA ILE A 153 -1.89 4.88 25.88
C ILE A 153 -2.42 4.23 27.16
N ARG A 154 -2.36 4.93 28.30
CA ARG A 154 -2.87 4.41 29.57
C ARG A 154 -4.38 4.18 29.54
N SER A 155 -5.13 5.08 28.91
CA SER A 155 -6.59 4.96 28.77
C SER A 155 -6.97 3.78 27.88
N LEU A 156 -6.26 3.57 26.78
CA LEU A 156 -6.42 2.39 25.93
C LEU A 156 -6.13 1.09 26.68
N TYR A 157 -5.01 1.02 27.42
CA TYR A 157 -4.65 -0.17 28.19
C TYR A 157 -5.69 -0.46 29.29
N LYS A 158 -6.25 0.57 29.92
CA LYS A 158 -7.37 0.42 30.86
C LYS A 158 -8.60 -0.20 30.20
N ALA A 159 -8.91 0.18 28.96
CA ALA A 159 -10.02 -0.38 28.20
C ALA A 159 -9.75 -1.80 27.66
N LEU A 160 -8.48 -2.12 27.38
CA LEU A 160 -7.99 -3.37 26.79
C LEU A 160 -6.82 -3.94 27.61
N PRO A 161 -7.07 -4.49 28.82
CA PRO A 161 -6.00 -4.81 29.79
C PRO A 161 -5.08 -5.98 29.41
N GLU A 162 -5.38 -6.74 28.35
CA GLU A 162 -4.53 -7.81 27.82
C GLU A 162 -3.84 -7.40 26.51
N LEU A 163 -3.91 -6.11 26.13
CA LEU A 163 -3.16 -5.55 25.01
C LEU A 163 -1.67 -5.91 25.15
N LYS A 164 -1.07 -6.45 24.09
CA LYS A 164 0.33 -6.90 24.09
C LYS A 164 1.29 -5.86 23.51
N GLY A 165 0.77 -4.90 22.77
CA GLY A 165 1.57 -3.81 22.23
C GLY A 165 0.76 -2.75 21.50
N ILE A 166 1.45 -1.67 21.17
CA ILE A 166 0.93 -0.52 20.45
C ILE A 166 1.92 -0.14 19.34
N GLU A 167 1.39 0.25 18.18
CA GLU A 167 2.18 0.62 17.02
C GLU A 167 1.88 2.06 16.62
N PHE A 168 2.90 2.91 16.59
CA PHE A 168 2.77 4.28 16.09
C PHE A 168 3.18 4.35 14.62
N TRP A 169 2.29 4.90 13.81
CA TRP A 169 2.54 5.20 12.41
C TRP A 169 2.91 6.68 12.31
N PHE A 170 4.21 6.96 12.13
CA PHE A 170 4.68 8.35 12.03
C PHE A 170 4.35 8.92 10.67
N ALA A 171 3.67 10.08 10.66
CA ALA A 171 3.39 10.82 9.44
C ALA A 171 2.68 10.01 8.34
N GLU A 172 2.00 8.94 8.75
CA GLU A 172 1.16 8.12 7.91
C GLU A 172 -0.01 7.62 8.77
N GLY A 173 -1.21 7.69 8.21
CA GLY A 173 -2.40 7.21 8.88
C GLY A 173 -3.56 8.18 8.83
N CYS A 174 -4.67 7.75 9.41
CA CYS A 174 -5.98 8.17 8.96
C CYS A 174 -6.34 9.59 9.40
N ALA A 175 -6.96 10.30 8.47
CA ALA A 175 -7.44 11.68 8.57
C ALA A 175 -6.42 12.80 8.39
N GLU A 176 -5.13 12.50 8.10
CA GLU A 176 -4.04 13.47 7.84
C GLU A 176 -4.18 14.75 8.68
N ALA A 177 -4.64 14.61 9.93
CA ALA A 177 -4.98 15.77 10.74
C ALA A 177 -3.74 16.65 10.92
N ILE A 178 -2.57 15.99 10.89
CA ILE A 178 -1.26 16.61 10.85
C ILE A 178 -0.43 15.83 9.82
N SER A 179 0.21 16.55 8.89
CA SER A 179 1.23 16.00 7.99
C SER A 179 2.60 16.45 8.45
N PHE A 180 3.63 15.60 8.29
CA PHE A 180 5.01 16.05 8.48
C PHE A 180 5.53 16.69 7.22
N TYR A 181 6.05 17.89 7.36
CA TYR A 181 6.69 18.63 6.30
C TYR A 181 8.17 18.26 6.23
N GLU A 182 8.80 18.60 5.11
CA GLU A 182 10.23 18.34 4.89
C GLU A 182 11.11 18.94 6.01
N LYS A 183 10.76 20.13 6.52
CA LYS A 183 11.49 20.76 7.65
C LYS A 183 11.39 19.96 8.95
N ASP A 184 10.30 19.25 9.17
CA ASP A 184 10.11 18.40 10.37
C ASP A 184 11.02 17.17 10.30
N LEU A 185 11.18 16.58 9.12
CA LEU A 185 12.05 15.43 8.91
C LEU A 185 13.53 15.78 8.96
N PHE A 186 13.90 16.96 8.44
CA PHE A 186 15.26 17.47 8.55
C PHE A 186 15.67 17.83 9.97
N SER A 187 14.70 18.00 10.88
CA SER A 187 14.93 18.33 12.28
C SER A 187 14.46 17.22 13.22
N ASN A 188 14.45 15.97 12.76
CA ASN A 188 14.01 14.81 13.53
C ASN A 188 14.77 14.63 14.85
N GLU A 189 16.00 15.11 14.96
CA GLU A 189 16.78 15.11 16.19
C GLU A 189 16.20 16.00 17.30
N LYS A 190 15.38 17.00 16.95
CA LYS A 190 14.80 17.93 17.92
C LYS A 190 13.60 17.34 18.65
N TRP A 191 12.76 16.60 17.93
CA TRP A 191 11.49 16.11 18.47
C TRP A 191 11.53 14.60 18.79
N LEU A 192 12.05 13.75 17.89
CA LEU A 192 11.94 12.29 17.99
C LEU A 192 12.47 11.70 19.31
N PRO A 193 13.60 12.15 19.89
CA PRO A 193 14.09 11.58 21.16
C PRO A 193 13.12 11.76 22.33
N GLY A 194 12.46 12.92 22.44
CA GLY A 194 11.50 13.20 23.52
C GLY A 194 10.30 12.24 23.46
N TRP A 195 9.82 11.99 22.24
CA TRP A 195 8.76 11.05 21.97
C TRP A 195 9.11 9.62 22.31
N LEU A 196 10.23 9.13 21.78
CA LEU A 196 10.66 7.75 22.03
C LEU A 196 10.92 7.49 23.51
N ASN A 197 11.43 8.50 24.25
CA ASN A 197 11.63 8.38 25.69
C ASN A 197 10.30 8.19 26.45
N VAL A 198 9.28 8.98 26.16
CA VAL A 198 7.96 8.82 26.80
C VAL A 198 7.30 7.53 26.34
N PHE A 199 7.41 7.18 25.06
CA PHE A 199 6.82 5.97 24.51
C PHE A 199 7.43 4.69 25.11
N ASP A 200 8.76 4.58 25.15
CA ASP A 200 9.48 3.48 25.77
C ASP A 200 9.14 3.36 27.26
N LYS A 201 9.15 4.49 27.99
CA LYS A 201 8.80 4.53 29.41
C LYS A 201 7.41 3.95 29.66
N VAL A 202 6.39 4.46 28.97
CA VAL A 202 5.00 4.04 29.18
C VAL A 202 4.79 2.58 28.77
N CYS A 203 5.40 2.13 27.67
CA CYS A 203 5.33 0.73 27.25
C CYS A 203 5.95 -0.22 28.29
N ARG A 204 7.10 0.14 28.85
CA ARG A 204 7.74 -0.66 29.92
C ARG A 204 6.92 -0.72 31.19
N GLU A 205 6.37 0.42 31.63
CA GLU A 205 5.52 0.47 32.82
C GLU A 205 4.26 -0.39 32.68
N LEU A 206 3.66 -0.42 31.48
CA LEU A 206 2.48 -1.23 31.19
C LEU A 206 2.82 -2.67 30.77
N ASN A 207 4.11 -3.02 30.66
CA ASN A 207 4.59 -4.31 30.18
C ASN A 207 4.01 -4.71 28.80
N ILE A 208 3.98 -3.73 27.88
CA ILE A 208 3.55 -3.92 26.48
C ILE A 208 4.71 -3.59 25.52
N LYS A 209 4.65 -4.10 24.30
CA LYS A 209 5.64 -3.77 23.25
C LYS A 209 5.29 -2.47 22.54
N GLY A 210 6.27 -1.60 22.37
CA GLY A 210 6.16 -0.42 21.51
C GLY A 210 6.77 -0.70 20.14
N THR A 211 6.04 -0.40 19.08
CA THR A 211 6.55 -0.45 17.70
C THR A 211 6.39 0.93 17.06
N VAL A 212 7.40 1.35 16.32
CA VAL A 212 7.41 2.56 15.51
C VAL A 212 7.46 2.16 14.04
N PHE A 213 6.52 2.64 13.24
CA PHE A 213 6.62 2.55 11.79
C PHE A 213 7.44 3.73 11.27
N ALA A 214 8.59 3.43 10.68
CA ALA A 214 9.48 4.42 10.09
C ALA A 214 9.20 4.64 8.59
N HIS A 215 7.93 4.45 8.22
CA HIS A 215 7.37 4.79 6.92
C HIS A 215 7.26 6.30 6.77
N HIS A 216 7.89 6.88 5.75
CA HIS A 216 7.50 8.21 5.26
C HIS A 216 8.11 8.49 3.89
N TYR A 217 7.33 9.20 3.07
CA TYR A 217 7.60 9.50 1.67
C TYR A 217 8.59 10.63 1.40
N LEU A 218 8.84 11.49 2.39
CA LEU A 218 9.73 12.66 2.22
C LEU A 218 11.09 12.49 2.87
N ASN A 219 11.61 11.26 2.89
CA ASN A 219 12.92 10.98 3.46
C ASN A 219 14.04 11.05 2.41
N THR A 220 15.20 11.55 2.83
CA THR A 220 16.48 11.32 2.16
C THR A 220 17.21 10.15 2.84
N ALA A 221 18.27 9.65 2.21
CA ALA A 221 19.14 8.66 2.85
C ALA A 221 19.72 9.18 4.17
N GLU A 222 19.99 10.49 4.26
CA GLU A 222 20.51 11.16 5.46
C GLU A 222 19.47 11.26 6.59
N THR A 223 18.23 11.68 6.31
CA THR A 223 17.20 11.79 7.37
C THR A 223 16.85 10.42 7.94
N LYS A 224 16.77 9.38 7.09
CA LYS A 224 16.60 7.99 7.54
C LYS A 224 17.75 7.52 8.43
N LYS A 225 19.00 7.80 8.01
CA LYS A 225 20.18 7.46 8.81
C LYS A 225 20.10 8.04 10.22
N LYS A 226 19.77 9.34 10.33
CA LYS A 226 19.60 10.03 11.61
C LYS A 226 18.46 9.42 12.45
N SER A 227 17.30 9.13 11.83
CA SER A 227 16.19 8.46 12.52
C SER A 227 16.62 7.12 13.12
N TYR A 228 17.34 6.27 12.39
CA TYR A 228 17.80 4.98 12.92
C TYR A 228 18.87 5.12 13.98
N GLU A 229 19.78 6.10 13.86
CA GLU A 229 20.74 6.40 14.92
C GLU A 229 20.03 6.80 16.22
N ILE A 230 18.98 7.62 16.15
CA ILE A 230 18.15 7.98 17.31
C ILE A 230 17.43 6.74 17.87
N LEU A 231 16.73 5.98 17.02
CA LEU A 231 15.99 4.76 17.42
C LEU A 231 16.90 3.71 18.07
N SER A 232 18.17 3.63 17.66
CA SER A 232 19.15 2.69 18.19
C SER A 232 19.49 2.88 19.67
N HIS A 233 19.12 4.03 20.26
CA HIS A 233 19.21 4.30 21.71
C HIS A 233 18.01 3.74 22.50
N PHE A 234 16.97 3.23 21.83
CA PHE A 234 15.74 2.72 22.43
C PHE A 234 15.52 1.24 22.08
N PRO A 235 16.36 0.31 22.57
CA PRO A 235 16.37 -1.08 22.13
C PRO A 235 15.10 -1.88 22.46
N ASN A 236 14.22 -1.38 23.35
CA ASN A 236 12.94 -2.03 23.64
C ASN A 236 11.84 -1.64 22.65
N ILE A 237 12.07 -0.62 21.81
CA ILE A 237 11.16 -0.23 20.75
C ILE A 237 11.53 -1.00 19.48
N ALA A 238 10.55 -1.68 18.90
CA ALA A 238 10.70 -2.30 17.59
C ALA A 238 10.56 -1.26 16.48
N VAL A 239 11.35 -1.41 15.42
CA VAL A 239 11.27 -0.57 14.22
C VAL A 239 10.60 -1.37 13.12
N MET A 240 9.49 -0.85 12.59
CA MET A 240 8.80 -1.40 11.44
C MET A 240 9.20 -0.62 10.18
N GLU A 241 9.42 -1.35 9.07
CA GLU A 241 9.74 -0.80 7.75
C GLU A 241 9.01 -1.58 6.65
N ASP A 242 8.71 -0.93 5.53
CA ASP A 242 8.23 -1.61 4.33
C ASP A 242 9.30 -2.54 3.77
N ILE A 243 8.90 -3.69 3.22
CA ILE A 243 9.86 -4.58 2.53
C ILE A 243 10.45 -3.93 1.28
N THR A 244 9.75 -2.96 0.70
CA THR A 244 10.12 -2.25 -0.51
C THR A 244 9.52 -0.84 -0.45
N TRP A 245 10.28 0.16 -0.85
CA TRP A 245 9.88 1.57 -0.89
C TRP A 245 10.39 2.13 -2.22
N PRO A 246 9.76 3.14 -2.82
CA PRO A 246 8.61 3.93 -2.37
C PRO A 246 7.21 3.36 -2.66
N GLU A 247 7.14 2.16 -3.22
CA GLU A 247 5.90 1.42 -3.41
C GLU A 247 6.18 -0.04 -3.14
N GLU A 248 5.25 -0.78 -2.52
CA GLU A 248 5.41 -2.22 -2.46
C GLU A 248 4.83 -2.89 -3.69
N ASN A 249 5.73 -3.26 -4.60
CA ASN A 249 5.38 -4.01 -5.79
C ASN A 249 6.49 -4.99 -6.18
N MET A 250 6.13 -5.99 -6.99
CA MET A 250 7.03 -7.08 -7.38
C MET A 250 8.15 -6.71 -8.36
N LEU A 251 8.29 -5.42 -8.71
CA LEU A 251 9.37 -4.88 -9.53
C LEU A 251 10.51 -4.31 -8.69
N ILE A 252 10.27 -4.01 -7.41
CA ILE A 252 11.29 -3.42 -6.52
C ILE A 252 12.04 -4.53 -5.78
N PRO A 253 13.39 -4.49 -5.74
CA PRO A 253 14.15 -5.44 -4.95
C PRO A 253 13.92 -5.24 -3.44
N PHE A 254 14.04 -6.33 -2.67
CA PHE A 254 13.93 -6.31 -1.21
C PHE A 254 14.82 -5.25 -0.57
N LEU A 255 14.24 -4.38 0.25
CA LEU A 255 14.88 -3.23 0.88
C LEU A 255 15.67 -2.39 -0.14
N GLY A 256 15.15 -2.31 -1.37
CA GLY A 256 15.81 -1.73 -2.53
C GLY A 256 16.26 -0.30 -2.29
N TYR A 257 15.44 0.48 -1.58
CA TYR A 257 15.63 1.87 -1.17
C TYR A 257 16.72 2.13 -0.13
N PHE A 258 17.23 1.09 0.53
CA PHE A 258 18.23 1.28 1.58
C PHE A 258 19.67 1.22 1.05
N THR A 259 20.48 2.19 1.45
CA THR A 259 21.95 2.06 1.39
C THR A 259 22.40 0.97 2.35
N ASP A 260 23.57 0.37 2.10
CA ASP A 260 24.13 -0.65 3.00
C ASP A 260 24.33 -0.11 4.43
N ASP A 261 24.69 1.17 4.56
CA ASP A 261 24.80 1.86 5.85
C ASP A 261 23.45 1.91 6.59
N ASN A 262 22.37 2.27 5.90
CA ASN A 262 21.05 2.33 6.51
C ASN A 262 20.55 0.92 6.89
N LYS A 263 20.83 -0.10 6.07
CA LYS A 263 20.55 -1.50 6.45
C LYS A 263 21.29 -1.86 7.74
N ARG A 264 22.61 -1.61 7.81
CA ARG A 264 23.38 -1.91 9.03
C ARG A 264 22.87 -1.16 10.26
N ASN A 265 22.47 0.11 10.12
CA ASN A 265 21.93 0.89 11.22
C ASN A 265 20.55 0.41 11.69
N LEU A 266 19.64 0.09 10.76
CA LEU A 266 18.30 -0.42 11.07
C LEU A 266 18.36 -1.70 11.91
N PHE A 267 19.23 -2.64 11.53
CA PHE A 267 19.39 -3.94 12.20
C PHE A 267 20.38 -3.92 13.37
N LYS A 268 20.90 -2.75 13.77
CA LYS A 268 22.00 -2.67 14.75
C LYS A 268 21.58 -3.06 16.16
N ASN A 269 20.54 -2.38 16.68
CA ASN A 269 20.16 -2.45 18.10
C ASN A 269 18.66 -2.69 18.35
N ASN A 270 17.79 -2.46 17.36
CA ASN A 270 16.35 -2.59 17.52
C ASN A 270 15.85 -3.92 16.93
N PRO A 271 14.80 -4.53 17.52
CA PRO A 271 14.02 -5.54 16.83
C PRO A 271 13.39 -4.95 15.57
N VAL A 272 13.63 -5.57 14.42
CA VAL A 272 13.05 -5.12 13.14
C VAL A 272 11.80 -5.93 12.82
N GLU A 273 10.73 -5.24 12.46
CA GLU A 273 9.52 -5.78 11.85
C GLU A 273 9.47 -5.35 10.37
N LEU A 274 9.11 -6.25 9.47
CA LEU A 274 8.94 -5.90 8.06
C LEU A 274 7.48 -6.00 7.65
N PHE A 275 7.00 -4.96 6.98
CA PHE A 275 5.63 -4.78 6.51
C PHE A 275 5.50 -5.22 5.05
N PHE A 276 4.50 -6.05 4.77
CA PHE A 276 4.22 -6.65 3.47
C PHE A 276 2.80 -6.28 3.03
N LEU A 277 2.62 -5.68 1.85
CA LEU A 277 1.29 -5.37 1.29
C LEU A 277 0.63 -6.60 0.65
N THR A 278 0.16 -7.53 1.48
CA THR A 278 -0.60 -8.70 1.02
C THR A 278 -1.97 -8.37 0.43
N ASP A 279 -2.48 -7.16 0.65
CA ASP A 279 -3.74 -6.64 0.09
C ASP A 279 -3.61 -6.02 -1.31
N THR A 280 -2.39 -5.97 -1.84
CA THR A 280 -2.10 -5.60 -3.24
C THR A 280 -2.49 -4.17 -3.64
N GLU A 281 -2.32 -3.19 -2.74
CA GLU A 281 -2.63 -1.77 -2.98
C GLU A 281 -2.18 -1.21 -4.33
N TYR A 282 -0.95 -1.55 -4.76
CA TYR A 282 -0.35 -1.04 -5.99
C TYR A 282 -0.54 -1.98 -7.19
N ILE A 283 -1.03 -3.21 -6.97
CA ILE A 283 -1.23 -4.20 -8.03
C ILE A 283 -2.48 -5.06 -7.79
N GLY A 284 -3.66 -4.49 -8.03
CA GLY A 284 -4.92 -5.20 -8.21
C GLY A 284 -5.97 -5.01 -7.11
N GLN A 285 -5.60 -4.58 -5.91
CA GLN A 285 -6.52 -4.33 -4.79
C GLN A 285 -7.53 -5.47 -4.55
N GLY A 286 -7.09 -6.72 -4.68
CA GLY A 286 -7.92 -7.92 -4.54
C GLY A 286 -8.92 -8.18 -5.69
N VAL A 287 -9.03 -7.28 -6.67
CA VAL A 287 -9.93 -7.42 -7.82
C VAL A 287 -9.27 -8.17 -8.98
N LEU A 288 -8.02 -7.83 -9.27
CA LEU A 288 -7.23 -8.54 -10.27
C LEU A 288 -6.72 -9.87 -9.67
N PRO A 289 -6.48 -10.92 -10.50
CA PRO A 289 -5.94 -12.21 -10.05
C PRO A 289 -4.43 -12.10 -9.72
N CYS A 290 -4.11 -11.25 -8.76
CA CYS A 290 -2.77 -10.83 -8.38
C CYS A 290 -2.27 -11.64 -7.18
N VAL A 291 -1.88 -12.89 -7.44
CA VAL A 291 -1.25 -13.78 -6.44
C VAL A 291 0.24 -13.88 -6.73
N PHE A 292 1.09 -13.64 -5.72
CA PHE A 292 2.53 -13.39 -5.91
C PHE A 292 3.44 -14.43 -5.22
N PRO A 293 3.31 -15.73 -5.54
CA PRO A 293 4.03 -16.76 -4.81
C PRO A 293 5.56 -16.58 -4.89
N ARG A 294 6.12 -16.27 -6.07
CA ARG A 294 7.58 -16.20 -6.25
C ARG A 294 8.16 -14.97 -5.58
N TRP A 295 7.49 -13.82 -5.71
CA TRP A 295 7.93 -12.59 -5.04
C TRP A 295 7.84 -12.71 -3.52
N LEU A 296 6.74 -13.25 -2.98
CA LEU A 296 6.59 -13.49 -1.54
C LEU A 296 7.67 -14.43 -1.00
N GLN A 297 7.99 -15.52 -1.71
CA GLN A 297 9.08 -16.41 -1.29
C GLN A 297 10.42 -15.67 -1.24
N HIS A 298 10.75 -14.94 -2.31
CA HIS A 298 12.00 -14.18 -2.37
C HIS A 298 12.13 -13.13 -1.25
N THR A 299 11.08 -12.36 -0.98
CA THR A 299 11.11 -11.31 0.04
C THR A 299 11.09 -11.89 1.46
N VAL A 300 10.36 -12.99 1.71
CA VAL A 300 10.37 -13.68 3.00
C VAL A 300 11.73 -14.33 3.28
N GLU A 301 12.34 -15.01 2.30
CA GLU A 301 13.69 -15.56 2.43
C GLU A 301 14.73 -14.46 2.73
N SER A 302 14.61 -13.31 2.05
CA SER A 302 15.47 -12.17 2.27
C SER A 302 15.29 -11.56 3.67
N ALA A 303 14.05 -11.43 4.13
CA ALA A 303 13.73 -10.95 5.47
C ALA A 303 14.28 -11.86 6.58
N VAL A 304 14.11 -13.18 6.42
CA VAL A 304 14.65 -14.17 7.37
C VAL A 304 16.17 -14.12 7.38
N SER A 305 16.80 -13.97 6.22
CA SER A 305 18.26 -13.83 6.11
C SER A 305 18.80 -12.55 6.76
N ALA A 306 17.96 -11.50 6.86
CA ALA A 306 18.28 -10.25 7.53
C ALA A 306 18.00 -10.27 9.06
N ASP A 307 17.65 -11.43 9.64
CA ASP A 307 17.29 -11.58 11.06
C ASP A 307 16.06 -10.73 11.50
N THR A 308 15.12 -10.50 10.57
CA THR A 308 13.85 -9.85 10.89
C THR A 308 13.04 -10.67 11.91
N LYS A 309 12.56 -10.02 12.97
CA LYS A 309 11.86 -10.70 14.08
C LYS A 309 10.39 -10.97 13.79
N VAL A 310 9.73 -10.04 13.10
CA VAL A 310 8.31 -10.11 12.77
C VAL A 310 8.11 -9.82 11.29
N LEU A 311 7.40 -10.72 10.61
CA LEU A 311 6.89 -10.49 9.25
C LEU A 311 5.41 -10.15 9.39
N LYS A 312 4.99 -9.00 8.86
CA LYS A 312 3.64 -8.46 9.04
C LYS A 312 2.95 -8.26 7.69
N GLY A 313 1.85 -8.99 7.45
CA GLY A 313 1.02 -8.83 6.26
C GLY A 313 -0.11 -7.83 6.47
N ARG A 314 -0.30 -6.88 5.55
CA ARG A 314 -1.46 -5.98 5.53
C ARG A 314 -2.67 -6.64 4.88
N VAL A 315 -3.80 -6.56 5.56
CA VAL A 315 -5.08 -7.11 5.14
C VAL A 315 -6.21 -6.10 5.37
N PHE A 316 -7.28 -6.23 4.62
CA PHE A 316 -8.51 -5.45 4.70
C PHE A 316 -8.34 -3.92 4.62
N SER A 317 -7.29 -3.43 3.95
CA SER A 317 -7.07 -1.99 3.79
C SER A 317 -7.42 -1.57 2.37
N TRP A 318 -6.54 -1.82 1.40
CA TRP A 318 -6.70 -1.29 0.05
C TRP A 318 -7.59 -2.13 -0.87
N ASP A 319 -8.00 -3.31 -0.42
CA ASP A 319 -8.85 -4.22 -1.17
C ASP A 319 -10.34 -4.10 -0.82
N GLY A 320 -10.76 -2.91 -0.40
CA GLY A 320 -12.14 -2.64 -0.01
C GLY A 320 -12.58 -3.44 1.22
N ALA A 321 -11.64 -3.80 2.09
CA ALA A 321 -11.85 -4.67 3.24
C ALA A 321 -12.45 -6.02 2.89
N SER A 322 -11.97 -6.65 1.81
CA SER A 322 -12.52 -7.93 1.32
C SER A 322 -11.48 -9.07 1.25
N THR A 323 -10.36 -8.94 1.97
CA THR A 323 -9.25 -9.92 1.94
C THR A 323 -9.70 -11.35 2.21
N ASP A 324 -10.73 -11.55 3.04
CA ASP A 324 -11.23 -12.87 3.40
C ASP A 324 -11.95 -13.61 2.26
N VAL A 325 -12.34 -12.92 1.18
CA VAL A 325 -13.15 -13.47 0.09
C VAL A 325 -12.57 -13.22 -1.30
N ASN A 326 -11.42 -12.56 -1.40
CA ASN A 326 -10.80 -12.18 -2.68
C ASN A 326 -9.42 -12.86 -2.90
N PHE A 327 -8.73 -12.54 -4.00
CA PHE A 327 -7.43 -13.14 -4.33
C PHE A 327 -6.34 -12.88 -3.28
N ASN A 328 -6.44 -11.81 -2.49
CA ASN A 328 -5.48 -11.51 -1.43
C ASN A 328 -5.52 -12.54 -0.30
N ARG A 329 -6.63 -13.25 -0.11
CA ARG A 329 -6.69 -14.39 0.81
C ARG A 329 -5.57 -15.39 0.53
N MET A 330 -5.35 -15.69 -0.76
CA MET A 330 -4.31 -16.61 -1.21
C MET A 330 -2.91 -16.04 -0.92
N ASN A 331 -2.69 -14.73 -1.11
CA ASN A 331 -1.43 -14.08 -0.74
C ASN A 331 -1.14 -14.21 0.77
N VAL A 332 -2.15 -13.98 1.62
CA VAL A 332 -2.01 -14.10 3.08
C VAL A 332 -1.73 -15.55 3.49
N PHE A 333 -2.39 -16.52 2.88
CA PHE A 333 -2.13 -17.94 3.11
C PHE A 333 -0.68 -18.31 2.73
N ILE A 334 -0.25 -17.95 1.53
CA ILE A 334 1.11 -18.23 1.02
C ILE A 334 2.14 -17.57 1.93
N PHE A 335 1.97 -16.29 2.24
CA PHE A 335 2.82 -15.54 3.17
C PHE A 335 2.95 -16.23 4.53
N SER A 336 1.83 -16.71 5.09
CA SER A 336 1.82 -17.39 6.39
C SER A 336 2.62 -18.69 6.39
N HIS A 337 2.55 -19.46 5.30
CA HIS A 337 3.31 -20.70 5.16
C HIS A 337 4.80 -20.44 4.92
N LEU A 338 5.13 -19.47 4.08
CA LEU A 338 6.51 -19.06 3.81
C LEU A 338 7.17 -18.47 5.06
N ALA A 339 6.46 -17.73 5.89
CA ALA A 339 7.00 -17.18 7.15
C ALA A 339 7.45 -18.29 8.13
N LYS A 340 6.87 -19.49 8.04
CA LYS A 340 7.28 -20.67 8.82
C LYS A 340 8.35 -21.49 8.11
N ASN A 341 8.27 -21.61 6.79
CA ASN A 341 9.20 -22.36 5.96
C ASN A 341 9.51 -21.59 4.67
N PRO A 342 10.50 -20.66 4.71
CA PRO A 342 10.79 -19.76 3.58
C PRO A 342 11.16 -20.52 2.30
N ALA A 343 11.95 -21.59 2.43
CA ALA A 343 12.37 -22.45 1.33
C ALA A 343 11.36 -23.59 1.03
N GLY A 344 10.10 -23.44 1.45
CA GLY A 344 9.05 -24.42 1.21
C GLY A 344 8.77 -24.66 -0.28
N ASN A 345 8.17 -25.81 -0.60
CA ASN A 345 7.77 -26.11 -1.99
C ASN A 345 6.66 -25.14 -2.43
N LEU A 346 7.07 -24.12 -3.19
CA LEU A 346 6.21 -23.02 -3.55
C LEU A 346 4.98 -23.44 -4.37
N LYS A 347 5.13 -24.42 -5.28
CA LYS A 347 3.99 -24.93 -6.05
C LYS A 347 2.96 -25.65 -5.17
N SER A 348 3.41 -26.40 -4.16
CA SER A 348 2.52 -27.06 -3.19
C SER A 348 1.77 -26.02 -2.37
N ILE A 349 2.49 -25.06 -1.78
CA ILE A 349 1.90 -23.99 -0.96
C ILE A 349 0.89 -23.18 -1.78
N PHE A 350 1.23 -22.85 -3.03
CA PHE A 350 0.33 -22.15 -3.94
C PHE A 350 -0.94 -22.95 -4.23
N LYS A 351 -0.82 -24.25 -4.56
CA LYS A 351 -1.98 -25.11 -4.81
C LYS A 351 -2.88 -25.22 -3.57
N GLU A 352 -2.29 -25.33 -2.38
CA GLU A 352 -3.01 -25.33 -1.11
C GLU A 352 -3.74 -24.01 -0.87
N ALA A 353 -3.11 -22.87 -1.15
CA ALA A 353 -3.74 -21.55 -1.04
C ALA A 353 -4.96 -21.41 -1.97
N VAL A 354 -4.84 -21.93 -3.20
CA VAL A 354 -5.94 -21.93 -4.17
C VAL A 354 -7.08 -22.84 -3.72
N HIS A 355 -6.78 -24.03 -3.19
CA HIS A 355 -7.81 -24.92 -2.63
C HIS A 355 -8.48 -24.33 -1.40
N GLU A 356 -7.74 -23.62 -0.56
CA GLU A 356 -8.25 -22.95 0.62
C GLU A 356 -9.29 -21.89 0.25
N SER A 357 -9.01 -21.08 -0.77
CA SER A 357 -9.87 -19.97 -1.17
C SER A 357 -10.98 -20.38 -2.13
N ALA A 358 -10.70 -21.25 -3.12
CA ALA A 358 -11.63 -21.60 -4.19
C ALA A 358 -12.30 -22.98 -4.00
N GLY A 359 -11.88 -23.76 -3.01
CA GLY A 359 -12.31 -25.14 -2.80
C GLY A 359 -11.46 -26.17 -3.55
N LYS A 360 -11.53 -27.43 -3.11
CA LYS A 360 -10.73 -28.54 -3.69
C LYS A 360 -11.21 -29.00 -5.07
N ASP A 361 -12.42 -28.62 -5.47
CA ASP A 361 -13.00 -28.99 -6.76
C ASP A 361 -12.59 -28.05 -7.90
N ILE A 362 -11.75 -27.04 -7.61
CA ILE A 362 -11.19 -26.16 -8.64
C ILE A 362 -10.44 -26.96 -9.71
N PRO A 363 -10.68 -26.70 -11.01
CA PRO A 363 -9.94 -27.38 -12.07
C PRO A 363 -8.44 -27.12 -11.99
N ASP A 364 -7.61 -28.16 -12.10
CA ASP A 364 -6.14 -28.03 -12.10
C ASP A 364 -5.63 -27.03 -13.15
N GLU A 365 -6.27 -26.96 -14.32
CA GLU A 365 -5.92 -25.99 -15.36
C GLU A 365 -6.12 -24.54 -14.90
N LEU A 366 -7.15 -24.28 -14.07
CA LEU A 366 -7.40 -22.94 -13.53
C LEU A 366 -6.33 -22.56 -12.49
N VAL A 367 -5.82 -23.54 -11.74
CA VAL A 367 -4.68 -23.36 -10.84
C VAL A 367 -3.41 -23.01 -11.63
N GLU A 368 -3.13 -23.71 -12.73
CA GLU A 368 -1.96 -23.41 -13.58
C GLU A 368 -2.09 -22.04 -14.26
N ILE A 369 -3.27 -21.65 -14.73
CA ILE A 369 -3.51 -20.30 -15.29
C ILE A 369 -3.18 -19.22 -14.23
N LEU A 370 -3.59 -19.41 -12.97
CA LEU A 370 -3.26 -18.46 -11.91
C LEU A 370 -1.76 -18.45 -11.57
N TRP A 371 -1.10 -19.61 -11.61
CA TRP A 371 0.35 -19.73 -11.39
C TRP A 371 1.19 -18.99 -12.44
N GLU A 372 0.70 -18.98 -13.69
CA GLU A 372 1.30 -18.25 -14.82
C GLU A 372 1.06 -16.73 -14.74
N THR A 373 0.05 -16.26 -14.01
CA THR A 373 -0.32 -14.84 -13.97
C THR A 373 0.80 -13.94 -13.48
N GLU A 374 1.53 -14.31 -12.42
CA GLU A 374 2.56 -13.45 -11.80
C GLU A 374 3.63 -12.98 -12.82
N PRO A 375 4.31 -13.86 -13.59
CA PRO A 375 5.24 -13.44 -14.64
C PRO A 375 4.64 -12.52 -15.70
N TYR A 376 3.42 -12.80 -16.18
CA TYR A 376 2.77 -11.96 -17.19
C TYR A 376 2.31 -10.63 -16.64
N LEU A 377 1.90 -10.59 -15.38
CA LEU A 377 1.54 -9.37 -14.69
C LEU A 377 2.77 -8.45 -14.55
N LYS A 378 3.98 -8.98 -14.31
CA LYS A 378 5.23 -8.19 -14.35
C LYS A 378 5.42 -7.54 -15.72
N LYS A 379 5.15 -8.29 -16.79
CA LYS A 379 5.20 -7.76 -18.16
C LYS A 379 4.12 -6.72 -18.41
N ILE A 380 2.91 -6.86 -17.86
CA ILE A 380 1.81 -5.89 -18.06
C ILE A 380 2.12 -4.56 -17.38
N ILE A 381 2.53 -4.58 -16.12
CA ILE A 381 2.66 -3.37 -15.31
C ILE A 381 4.04 -2.74 -15.38
N GLY A 382 5.09 -3.53 -15.66
CA GLY A 382 6.47 -3.07 -15.57
C GLY A 382 6.97 -2.38 -16.84
N ILE A 383 7.67 -1.27 -16.68
CA ILE A 383 8.47 -0.62 -17.71
C ILE A 383 9.85 -0.36 -17.10
N ASN A 384 10.82 -1.23 -17.39
CA ASN A 384 12.19 -1.10 -16.88
C ASN A 384 12.29 -0.97 -15.34
N GLY A 385 11.50 -1.76 -14.61
CA GLY A 385 11.42 -1.70 -13.14
C GLY A 385 10.47 -0.64 -12.59
N VAL A 386 9.93 0.25 -13.44
CA VAL A 386 8.92 1.24 -13.08
C VAL A 386 7.52 0.67 -13.19
N CYS A 387 6.69 0.90 -12.16
CA CYS A 387 5.24 0.68 -12.21
C CYS A 387 4.56 2.04 -12.44
N PRO A 388 3.97 2.31 -13.62
CA PRO A 388 3.28 3.58 -13.88
C PRO A 388 1.84 3.59 -13.36
N LEU A 389 1.36 2.48 -12.76
CA LEU A 389 0.00 2.35 -12.26
C LEU A 389 -0.30 3.31 -11.11
N ASP A 390 -1.54 3.77 -11.01
CA ASP A 390 -1.97 4.69 -9.97
C ASP A 390 -2.73 3.96 -8.85
N HIS A 391 -2.04 3.48 -7.81
CA HIS A 391 -2.60 2.61 -6.77
C HIS A 391 -3.41 1.44 -7.37
N SER A 392 -2.77 0.62 -8.22
CA SER A 392 -3.40 -0.46 -9.01
C SER A 392 -4.18 -0.06 -10.26
N TRP A 393 -4.36 1.23 -10.51
CA TRP A 393 -5.23 1.70 -11.59
C TRP A 393 -4.43 1.98 -12.84
N PHE A 394 -5.12 2.13 -13.97
CA PHE A 394 -4.49 2.53 -15.22
C PHE A 394 -3.72 3.84 -15.03
N PRO A 395 -2.54 4.03 -15.67
CA PRO A 395 -1.73 5.21 -15.43
C PRO A 395 -2.51 6.51 -15.65
N SER A 396 -2.37 7.44 -14.70
CA SER A 396 -2.84 8.82 -14.86
C SER A 396 -2.05 9.53 -15.98
N PRO A 397 -2.62 10.51 -16.70
CA PRO A 397 -1.92 11.20 -17.79
C PRO A 397 -0.56 11.80 -17.41
N ILE A 398 -0.44 12.28 -16.18
CA ILE A 398 0.81 12.81 -15.60
C ILE A 398 1.94 11.78 -15.46
N ASN A 399 1.64 10.50 -15.64
CA ASN A 399 2.63 9.41 -15.60
C ASN A 399 3.21 9.13 -17.00
N ILE A 400 2.78 9.82 -18.06
CA ILE A 400 3.53 9.84 -19.32
C ILE A 400 4.83 10.61 -19.08
N ASP A 401 4.71 11.89 -18.74
CA ASP A 401 5.84 12.80 -18.53
C ASP A 401 5.66 13.60 -17.23
N LYS A 402 6.74 13.72 -16.47
CA LYS A 402 6.81 14.50 -15.23
C LYS A 402 6.46 15.97 -15.43
N LYS A 403 6.64 16.53 -16.65
CA LYS A 403 6.31 17.94 -16.94
C LYS A 403 4.82 18.27 -16.77
N TYR A 404 3.96 17.26 -16.85
CA TYR A 404 2.51 17.44 -16.67
C TYR A 404 2.08 17.51 -15.20
N LYS A 405 3.02 17.43 -14.25
CA LYS A 405 2.72 17.62 -12.82
C LYS A 405 2.73 19.10 -12.49
N LEU A 406 1.64 19.58 -11.89
CA LEU A 406 1.47 20.98 -11.45
C LEU A 406 2.36 21.36 -10.27
N TYR A 407 2.96 20.38 -9.58
CA TYR A 407 3.87 20.60 -8.45
C TYR A 407 5.16 19.81 -8.68
N ASP A 408 6.30 20.50 -8.49
CA ASP A 408 7.62 20.04 -8.88
C ASP A 408 7.94 18.62 -8.35
N SER A 409 8.52 17.83 -9.25
CA SER A 409 8.38 16.39 -9.38
C SER A 409 9.45 15.58 -8.65
N GLU A 410 9.97 16.11 -7.54
CA GLU A 410 10.87 15.41 -6.62
C GLU A 410 10.38 13.98 -6.29
N ARG A 411 9.05 13.78 -6.31
CA ARG A 411 8.34 12.57 -5.87
C ARG A 411 7.88 11.63 -7.00
N SER A 412 8.13 11.94 -8.28
CA SER A 412 7.54 11.14 -9.37
C SER A 412 8.33 9.88 -9.69
N MET A 413 7.98 8.76 -9.06
CA MET A 413 8.44 7.43 -9.48
C MET A 413 7.78 6.94 -10.78
N LYS A 414 6.55 7.38 -11.05
CA LYS A 414 5.68 6.71 -12.03
C LYS A 414 5.82 7.19 -13.48
N SER A 415 6.41 8.36 -13.71
CA SER A 415 6.57 8.91 -15.07
C SER A 415 7.51 8.06 -15.93
N VAL A 416 7.25 7.84 -17.21
CA VAL A 416 8.05 6.88 -17.99
C VAL A 416 8.73 7.44 -19.22
N ASP A 417 8.44 8.68 -19.60
CA ASP A 417 9.01 9.36 -20.77
C ASP A 417 10.55 9.26 -20.83
N ASP A 418 11.24 9.40 -19.69
CA ASP A 418 12.69 9.32 -19.61
C ASP A 418 13.28 7.93 -19.91
N LEU A 419 12.46 6.88 -19.94
CA LEU A 419 12.86 5.51 -20.25
C LEU A 419 12.91 5.22 -21.75
N PHE A 420 12.39 6.13 -22.60
CA PHE A 420 12.35 6.01 -24.05
C PHE A 420 13.50 6.77 -24.75
N GLN A 421 14.44 7.29 -23.96
CA GLN A 421 15.70 7.83 -24.46
C GLN A 421 16.53 6.79 -25.26
N PRO A 422 17.48 7.23 -26.12
CA PRO A 422 18.32 6.32 -26.90
C PRO A 422 18.89 5.18 -26.05
N PRO A 423 18.86 3.91 -26.50
CA PRO A 423 19.27 2.77 -25.68
C PRO A 423 20.67 2.93 -25.07
N GLY A 424 20.82 2.49 -23.81
CA GLY A 424 22.07 2.63 -23.06
C GLY A 424 22.26 4.00 -22.39
N THR A 425 21.27 4.90 -22.50
CA THR A 425 21.30 6.17 -21.77
C THR A 425 21.07 5.91 -20.29
N ILE A 426 21.93 6.48 -19.45
CA ILE A 426 21.76 6.48 -18.00
C ILE A 426 20.59 7.40 -17.69
N CYS A 427 19.45 6.84 -17.28
CA CYS A 427 18.27 7.63 -16.99
C CYS A 427 18.42 8.42 -15.68
N TYR A 428 19.31 8.01 -14.77
CA TYR A 428 19.42 8.57 -13.41
C TYR A 428 20.88 8.81 -12.97
N PRO A 429 21.21 10.00 -12.44
CA PRO A 429 22.57 10.33 -12.00
C PRO A 429 23.01 9.50 -10.79
N GLU A 430 24.32 9.49 -10.52
CA GLU A 430 24.90 8.79 -9.36
C GLU A 430 24.30 9.26 -8.03
N HIS A 431 24.20 8.33 -7.08
CA HIS A 431 23.61 8.54 -5.76
C HIS A 431 24.22 9.74 -5.02
N SER A 432 23.37 10.61 -4.46
CA SER A 432 23.76 11.61 -3.46
C SER A 432 22.96 11.41 -2.17
N ALA A 433 23.57 11.72 -1.02
CA ALA A 433 22.92 11.58 0.29
C ALA A 433 21.68 12.49 0.47
N ALA A 434 21.58 13.53 -0.36
CA ALA A 434 20.47 14.47 -0.40
C ALA A 434 19.35 14.05 -1.37
N LEU A 435 19.50 12.95 -2.13
CA LEU A 435 18.42 12.45 -2.96
C LEU A 435 17.28 11.97 -2.07
N ASN A 436 16.07 12.42 -2.39
CA ASN A 436 14.86 11.88 -1.80
C ASN A 436 14.65 10.41 -2.25
N ALA A 437 13.79 9.70 -1.52
CA ALA A 437 13.52 8.28 -1.74
C ALA A 437 13.00 7.93 -3.15
N GLY A 438 12.22 8.81 -3.80
CA GLY A 438 11.71 8.60 -5.16
C GLY A 438 12.81 8.64 -6.21
N LYS A 439 13.75 9.59 -6.09
CA LYS A 439 14.95 9.67 -6.94
C LYS A 439 15.92 8.51 -6.63
N GLN A 440 16.01 8.10 -5.37
CA GLN A 440 16.86 6.99 -4.93
C GLN A 440 16.44 5.64 -5.54
N TRP A 441 15.14 5.36 -5.59
CA TRP A 441 14.61 4.13 -6.21
C TRP A 441 14.93 4.05 -7.71
N ARG A 442 14.76 5.15 -8.44
CA ARG A 442 15.15 5.25 -9.85
C ARG A 442 16.63 4.94 -10.05
N TRP A 443 17.50 5.47 -9.20
CA TRP A 443 18.94 5.16 -9.22
C TRP A 443 19.25 3.68 -8.91
N GLN A 444 18.60 3.06 -7.92
CA GLN A 444 18.89 1.67 -7.49
C GLN A 444 18.55 0.61 -8.53
N ASN A 445 17.57 0.88 -9.38
CA ASN A 445 17.27 0.02 -10.52
C ASN A 445 18.37 0.08 -11.60
N LYS A 446 19.39 0.96 -11.44
CA LYS A 446 20.51 1.18 -12.38
C LYS A 446 20.01 1.24 -13.82
N THR A 447 18.90 1.95 -13.99
CA THR A 447 18.07 1.85 -15.16
C THR A 447 18.76 2.54 -16.32
N VAL A 448 19.18 1.73 -17.31
CA VAL A 448 19.54 2.20 -18.63
C VAL A 448 18.34 2.00 -19.54
N SER A 449 18.06 2.98 -20.40
CA SER A 449 16.99 2.85 -21.38
C SER A 449 17.24 1.65 -22.30
N LYS A 450 16.17 0.93 -22.62
CA LYS A 450 16.13 -0.13 -23.62
C LYS A 450 15.37 0.37 -24.85
N PRO A 451 15.52 -0.27 -26.03
CA PRO A 451 14.70 0.05 -27.18
C PRO A 451 13.20 -0.01 -26.85
N ALA A 452 12.43 1.01 -27.24
CA ALA A 452 10.98 1.06 -27.02
C ALA A 452 10.26 -0.22 -27.50
N LYS A 453 10.75 -0.78 -28.60
CA LYS A 453 10.28 -2.05 -29.16
C LYS A 453 10.30 -3.21 -28.17
N GLU A 454 11.31 -3.31 -27.31
CA GLU A 454 11.38 -4.38 -26.31
C GLU A 454 10.23 -4.27 -25.31
N TYR A 455 9.93 -3.06 -24.81
CA TYR A 455 8.79 -2.86 -23.92
C TYR A 455 7.47 -3.19 -24.60
N ILE A 456 7.28 -2.79 -25.87
CA ILE A 456 6.07 -3.08 -26.65
C ILE A 456 5.91 -4.58 -26.89
N ASP A 457 6.99 -5.27 -27.25
CA ASP A 457 6.99 -6.71 -27.51
C ASP A 457 6.64 -7.49 -26.22
N GLU A 458 7.16 -7.07 -25.06
CA GLU A 458 6.76 -7.64 -23.75
C GLU A 458 5.26 -7.45 -23.45
N LYS A 459 4.69 -6.27 -23.74
CA LYS A 459 3.25 -6.02 -23.58
C LYS A 459 2.42 -6.85 -24.56
N ALA A 460 2.88 -6.98 -25.80
CA ALA A 460 2.21 -7.77 -26.83
C ALA A 460 2.15 -9.26 -26.44
N GLU A 461 3.25 -9.81 -25.90
CA GLU A 461 3.29 -11.18 -25.39
C GLU A 461 2.27 -11.39 -24.27
N ALA A 462 2.17 -10.46 -23.33
CA ALA A 462 1.18 -10.53 -22.25
C ALA A 462 -0.27 -10.42 -22.75
N VAL A 463 -0.53 -9.59 -23.77
CA VAL A 463 -1.84 -9.49 -24.43
C VAL A 463 -2.21 -10.82 -25.10
N GLN A 464 -1.29 -11.45 -25.82
CA GLN A 464 -1.54 -12.75 -26.46
C GLN A 464 -1.82 -13.86 -25.44
N TRP A 465 -1.11 -13.85 -24.31
CA TRP A 465 -1.37 -14.79 -23.22
C TRP A 465 -2.79 -14.60 -22.65
N ILE A 466 -3.18 -13.37 -22.29
CA ILE A 466 -4.50 -13.11 -21.69
C ILE A 466 -5.65 -13.36 -22.68
N GLU A 467 -5.45 -13.11 -23.98
CA GLU A 467 -6.40 -13.46 -25.04
C GLU A 467 -6.66 -14.97 -25.14
N LYS A 468 -5.63 -15.78 -24.88
CA LYS A 468 -5.75 -17.25 -24.86
C LYS A 468 -6.40 -17.76 -23.58
N VAL A 469 -6.02 -17.23 -22.42
CA VAL A 469 -6.47 -17.81 -21.13
C VAL A 469 -7.82 -17.28 -20.67
N PHE A 470 -8.21 -16.04 -20.99
CA PHE A 470 -9.49 -15.49 -20.50
C PHE A 470 -10.72 -16.33 -20.91
N PRO A 471 -10.88 -16.77 -22.18
CA PRO A 471 -11.97 -17.68 -22.54
C PRO A 471 -11.93 -19.03 -21.81
N ARG A 472 -10.73 -19.53 -21.48
CA ARG A 472 -10.57 -20.75 -20.69
C ARG A 472 -11.04 -20.53 -19.25
N VAL A 473 -10.71 -19.39 -18.65
CA VAL A 473 -11.19 -19.02 -17.31
C VAL A 473 -12.72 -18.99 -17.27
N GLU A 474 -13.39 -18.40 -18.27
CA GLU A 474 -14.86 -18.41 -18.35
C GLU A 474 -15.44 -19.83 -18.38
N ILE A 475 -14.87 -20.72 -19.20
CA ILE A 475 -15.32 -22.11 -19.33
C ILE A 475 -15.05 -22.91 -18.06
N LEU A 476 -13.88 -22.75 -17.44
CA LEU A 476 -13.46 -23.55 -16.28
C LEU A 476 -14.14 -23.10 -14.99
N SER A 477 -14.44 -21.80 -14.87
CA SER A 477 -15.02 -21.21 -13.66
C SER A 477 -16.45 -21.68 -13.37
N VAL A 478 -17.17 -22.24 -14.36
CA VAL A 478 -18.53 -22.79 -14.17
C VAL A 478 -18.61 -23.93 -13.15
N LYS A 479 -17.47 -24.53 -12.80
CA LYS A 479 -17.35 -25.59 -11.80
C LYS A 479 -17.16 -25.06 -10.37
N LEU A 480 -16.91 -23.77 -10.21
CA LEU A 480 -16.75 -23.12 -8.91
C LEU A 480 -18.12 -22.73 -8.32
N SER A 481 -18.13 -22.33 -7.06
CA SER A 481 -19.29 -21.62 -6.49
C SER A 481 -19.59 -20.34 -7.29
N GLU A 482 -20.84 -19.88 -7.27
CA GLU A 482 -21.26 -18.70 -8.03
C GLU A 482 -20.41 -17.46 -7.72
N GLU A 483 -20.08 -17.26 -6.44
CA GLU A 483 -19.26 -16.13 -5.99
C GLU A 483 -17.81 -16.24 -6.49
N ASN A 484 -17.20 -17.43 -6.40
CA ASN A 484 -15.86 -17.66 -6.91
C ASN A 484 -15.83 -17.54 -8.44
N ALA A 485 -16.81 -18.10 -9.15
CA ALA A 485 -16.89 -17.96 -10.60
C ALA A 485 -16.94 -16.48 -11.03
N LYS A 486 -17.73 -15.66 -10.33
CA LYS A 486 -17.79 -14.21 -10.55
C LYS A 486 -16.46 -13.52 -10.28
N LEU A 487 -15.79 -13.84 -9.16
CA LEU A 487 -14.47 -13.28 -8.82
C LEU A 487 -13.44 -13.56 -9.93
N TRP A 488 -13.34 -14.82 -10.35
CA TRP A 488 -12.38 -15.26 -11.37
C TRP A 488 -12.65 -14.63 -12.73
N VAL A 489 -13.88 -14.72 -13.24
CA VAL A 489 -14.23 -14.15 -14.54
C VAL A 489 -14.05 -12.63 -14.54
N ARG A 490 -14.52 -11.93 -13.50
CA ARG A 490 -14.39 -10.47 -13.39
C ARG A 490 -12.94 -10.02 -13.30
N GLY A 491 -12.12 -10.73 -12.51
CA GLY A 491 -10.70 -10.42 -12.34
C GLY A 491 -9.91 -10.58 -13.64
N TYR A 492 -10.07 -11.71 -14.34
CA TYR A 492 -9.38 -11.94 -15.62
C TYR A 492 -9.89 -11.03 -16.75
N LYS A 493 -11.18 -10.68 -16.75
CA LYS A 493 -11.72 -9.66 -17.66
C LYS A 493 -11.07 -8.29 -17.43
N ALA A 494 -10.93 -7.86 -16.19
CA ALA A 494 -10.24 -6.62 -15.87
C ALA A 494 -8.75 -6.67 -16.26
N LEU A 495 -8.07 -7.78 -15.99
CA LEU A 495 -6.67 -7.98 -16.39
C LEU A 495 -6.50 -7.94 -17.91
N PHE A 496 -7.44 -8.50 -18.68
CA PHE A 496 -7.46 -8.44 -20.14
C PHE A 496 -7.47 -7.00 -20.66
N TYR A 497 -8.38 -6.17 -20.15
CA TYR A 497 -8.46 -4.76 -20.55
C TYR A 497 -7.25 -3.96 -20.07
N LEU A 498 -6.74 -4.23 -18.87
CA LEU A 498 -5.52 -3.61 -18.37
C LEU A 498 -4.32 -3.95 -19.26
N ALA A 499 -4.13 -5.22 -19.65
CA ALA A 499 -3.03 -5.64 -20.52
C ALA A 499 -3.07 -4.91 -21.88
N LYS A 500 -4.24 -4.86 -22.52
CA LYS A 500 -4.43 -4.14 -23.79
C LYS A 500 -4.21 -2.64 -23.64
N GLY A 501 -4.74 -2.04 -22.58
CA GLY A 501 -4.54 -0.64 -22.26
C GLY A 501 -3.07 -0.32 -22.03
N MET A 502 -2.35 -1.14 -21.27
CA MET A 502 -0.93 -0.92 -20.94
C MET A 502 -0.03 -1.02 -22.17
N LYS A 503 -0.37 -1.89 -23.14
CA LYS A 503 0.31 -1.88 -24.44
C LYS A 503 0.16 -0.52 -25.15
N ILE A 504 -1.07 0.00 -25.23
CA ILE A 504 -1.33 1.30 -25.86
C ILE A 504 -0.66 2.44 -25.06
N PHE A 505 -0.61 2.36 -23.73
CA PHE A 505 0.09 3.32 -22.90
C PHE A 505 1.59 3.41 -23.23
N VAL A 506 2.27 2.27 -23.40
CA VAL A 506 3.69 2.25 -23.79
C VAL A 506 3.89 2.84 -25.19
N GLU A 507 3.02 2.51 -26.14
CA GLU A 507 3.04 3.10 -27.48
C GLU A 507 2.81 4.62 -27.43
N LEU A 508 1.87 5.10 -26.61
CA LEU A 508 1.61 6.52 -26.39
C LEU A 508 2.82 7.23 -25.78
N ALA A 509 3.48 6.63 -24.80
CA ALA A 509 4.65 7.21 -24.14
C ALA A 509 5.86 7.32 -25.09
N ASP A 510 6.12 6.31 -25.92
CA ASP A 510 7.15 6.38 -26.97
C ASP A 510 6.83 7.47 -28.02
N LEU A 511 5.58 7.53 -28.50
CA LEU A 511 5.16 8.57 -29.43
C LEU A 511 5.25 9.98 -28.82
N HIS A 512 4.90 10.11 -27.55
CA HIS A 512 5.03 11.35 -26.79
C HIS A 512 6.50 11.78 -26.69
N TYR A 513 7.40 10.87 -26.33
CA TYR A 513 8.84 11.15 -26.30
C TYR A 513 9.35 11.66 -27.65
N GLN A 514 8.95 11.01 -28.75
CA GLN A 514 9.35 11.40 -30.10
C GLN A 514 8.77 12.77 -30.53
N TRP A 515 7.53 13.06 -30.14
CA TRP A 515 6.89 14.35 -30.40
C TRP A 515 7.59 15.48 -29.64
N GLU A 516 7.76 15.31 -28.33
CA GLU A 516 8.24 16.35 -27.43
C GLU A 516 9.75 16.58 -27.55
N HIS A 517 10.55 15.51 -27.56
CA HIS A 517 12.01 15.61 -27.43
C HIS A 517 12.75 15.45 -28.76
N CYS A 518 12.14 14.77 -29.74
CA CYS A 518 12.73 14.65 -31.09
C CYS A 518 12.14 15.66 -32.10
N GLY A 519 11.17 16.50 -31.68
CA GLY A 519 10.57 17.53 -32.53
C GLY A 519 9.74 16.99 -33.70
N LYS A 520 9.27 15.74 -33.61
CA LYS A 520 8.51 15.06 -34.68
C LYS A 520 7.02 15.38 -34.55
N THR A 521 6.60 16.51 -35.12
CA THR A 521 5.21 17.02 -34.99
C THR A 521 4.15 16.07 -35.56
N GLU A 522 4.51 15.21 -36.52
CA GLU A 522 3.64 14.17 -37.06
C GLU A 522 3.21 13.14 -36.00
N LYS A 523 4.01 12.94 -34.95
CA LYS A 523 3.74 11.97 -33.90
C LYS A 523 2.54 12.35 -33.03
N LEU A 524 2.18 13.63 -32.95
CA LEU A 524 0.96 14.05 -32.27
C LEU A 524 -0.31 13.46 -32.93
N ALA A 525 -0.34 13.36 -34.25
CA ALA A 525 -1.47 12.73 -34.95
C ALA A 525 -1.53 11.22 -34.67
N GLU A 526 -0.38 10.54 -34.64
CA GLU A 526 -0.29 9.12 -34.27
C GLU A 526 -0.75 8.89 -32.81
N MET A 527 -0.37 9.78 -31.88
CA MET A 527 -0.84 9.74 -30.49
C MET A 527 -2.36 9.88 -30.41
N LYS A 528 -2.96 10.81 -31.18
CA LYS A 528 -4.43 10.99 -31.21
C LYS A 528 -5.14 9.73 -31.73
N ASN A 529 -4.59 9.07 -32.75
CA ASN A 529 -5.10 7.78 -33.23
C ASN A 529 -5.00 6.68 -32.15
N LYS A 530 -3.90 6.65 -31.38
CA LYS A 530 -3.74 5.70 -30.26
C LYS A 530 -4.68 6.01 -29.09
N ALA A 531 -4.99 7.27 -28.83
CA ALA A 531 -6.02 7.66 -27.88
C ALA A 531 -7.41 7.19 -28.31
N ASP A 532 -7.74 7.26 -29.60
CA ASP A 532 -8.97 6.67 -30.15
C ASP A 532 -8.99 5.14 -29.98
N GLU A 533 -7.90 4.45 -30.26
CA GLU A 533 -7.76 3.01 -30.02
C GLU A 533 -8.02 2.66 -28.55
N LEU A 534 -7.42 3.41 -27.61
CA LEU A 534 -7.60 3.23 -26.17
C LEU A 534 -9.08 3.43 -25.75
N ASN A 535 -9.75 4.43 -26.32
CA ASN A 535 -11.15 4.70 -26.01
C ASN A 535 -12.09 3.63 -26.60
N ASN A 536 -11.80 3.15 -27.81
CA ASN A 536 -12.59 2.14 -28.51
C ASN A 536 -12.39 0.72 -27.96
N LEU A 537 -11.31 0.48 -27.22
CA LEU A 537 -11.07 -0.78 -26.51
C LEU A 537 -12.11 -1.02 -25.40
N LEU A 538 -12.71 0.03 -24.84
CA LEU A 538 -13.54 -0.07 -23.65
C LEU A 538 -14.93 -0.64 -23.96
N PRO A 539 -15.40 -1.64 -23.19
CA PRO A 539 -16.73 -2.16 -23.39
C PRO A 539 -17.80 -1.13 -22.97
N ALA A 540 -19.03 -1.36 -23.43
CA ALA A 540 -20.18 -0.56 -23.00
C ALA A 540 -20.49 -0.76 -21.50
N GLU A 541 -20.16 -1.93 -20.95
CA GLU A 541 -20.33 -2.24 -19.53
C GLU A 541 -19.24 -1.57 -18.67
N LYS A 542 -19.54 -1.34 -17.39
CA LYS A 542 -18.57 -0.77 -16.45
C LYS A 542 -17.57 -1.84 -16.01
N LEU A 543 -16.27 -1.59 -16.24
CA LEU A 543 -15.19 -2.38 -15.67
C LEU A 543 -14.97 -2.04 -14.18
N PRO A 544 -14.35 -2.94 -13.40
CA PRO A 544 -14.02 -2.69 -12.00
C PRO A 544 -13.03 -1.53 -11.83
N LEU A 545 -12.96 -0.97 -10.61
CA LEU A 545 -11.89 -0.06 -10.16
C LEU A 545 -11.65 1.16 -11.06
N SER A 546 -12.70 1.74 -11.65
CA SER A 546 -12.58 2.92 -12.54
C SER A 546 -11.67 2.73 -13.77
N LEU A 547 -11.26 1.49 -14.10
CA LEU A 547 -10.33 1.21 -15.20
C LEU A 547 -10.76 1.88 -16.52
N SER A 548 -12.05 1.76 -16.88
CA SER A 548 -12.60 2.43 -18.06
C SER A 548 -12.54 3.96 -17.98
N LYS A 549 -12.74 4.54 -16.80
CA LYS A 549 -12.68 6.00 -16.58
C LYS A 549 -11.24 6.50 -16.76
N ASP A 550 -10.27 5.82 -16.19
CA ASP A 550 -8.88 6.25 -16.25
C ASP A 550 -8.31 6.12 -17.67
N MET A 551 -8.67 5.05 -18.39
CA MET A 551 -8.35 4.92 -19.81
C MET A 551 -9.02 6.01 -20.67
N ARG A 552 -10.28 6.38 -20.39
CA ARG A 552 -10.95 7.53 -21.05
C ARG A 552 -10.28 8.85 -20.71
N ASN A 553 -9.85 9.05 -19.46
CA ASN A 553 -9.15 10.25 -19.03
C ASN A 553 -7.82 10.40 -19.76
N MET A 554 -7.04 9.31 -19.89
CA MET A 554 -5.84 9.28 -20.71
C MET A 554 -6.14 9.65 -22.17
N SER A 555 -7.12 8.98 -22.80
CA SER A 555 -7.51 9.28 -24.18
C SER A 555 -7.88 10.76 -24.36
N ARG A 556 -8.72 11.29 -23.47
CA ARG A 556 -9.17 12.69 -23.52
C ARG A 556 -8.00 13.65 -23.39
N PHE A 557 -7.12 13.44 -22.41
CA PHE A 557 -5.92 14.25 -22.22
C PHE A 557 -5.07 14.32 -23.49
N ILE A 558 -4.78 13.18 -24.11
CA ILE A 558 -3.96 13.13 -25.35
C ILE A 558 -4.63 13.89 -26.50
N LYS A 559 -5.96 13.85 -26.61
CA LYS A 559 -6.69 14.59 -27.65
C LYS A 559 -6.67 16.10 -27.43
N GLU A 560 -6.69 16.51 -26.17
CA GLU A 560 -6.65 17.91 -25.72
C GLU A 560 -5.23 18.51 -25.74
N LEU A 561 -4.17 17.71 -25.93
CA LEU A 561 -2.82 18.24 -26.11
C LEU A 561 -2.75 19.15 -27.35
N GLU A 562 -2.46 20.43 -27.11
CA GLU A 562 -2.19 21.45 -28.12
C GLU A 562 -0.73 21.90 -28.03
N ASN A 563 0.01 21.84 -29.15
CA ASN A 563 1.33 22.47 -29.39
C ASN A 563 2.19 22.83 -28.15
N GLY A 564 2.42 21.87 -27.24
CA GLY A 564 3.33 22.02 -26.10
C GLY A 564 2.85 22.88 -24.93
N LYS A 565 1.57 23.24 -24.81
CA LYS A 565 1.03 23.92 -23.60
C LYS A 565 -0.31 23.35 -23.18
N ASN A 566 -0.43 23.03 -21.88
CA ASN A 566 -1.72 22.85 -21.22
C ASN A 566 -2.37 24.21 -20.94
#